data_AF-A0A7V5PGY2-F1
#
_entry.id   AF-A0A7V5PGY2-F1
#
_cell.length_a   1.000
_cell.length_b   1.000
_cell.length_c   1.000
_cell.angle_alpha   90.00
_cell.angle_beta   90.00
_cell.angle_gamma   90.00
#
_symmetry.space_group_name_H-M   'P 1'
#
loop_
_entity.id
_entity.type
_entity.pdbx_description
1 polymer ?
#
loop_
_entity_poly.entity_id
_entity_poly.type
_entity_poly.pdbx_seq_one_letter_code
_entity_poly.pdbx_strand_id
1 'polypeptide(L)'
;MPDRIREIPYNYTSFSDREIVIRLLGEEMWQVLEQLRGQRHTGRSARMLFEVLGDIWVVQRNPYIQDDLLRNRKRLASLIHALDHRLEQIEQRANGNELALRLVAAAREAVAEFEAWFPRTRNLRARVLRRLRRVTHRDNIDFGGLARVSHVTDATDWRVELPFVVLTP
;
A
#
# COMPACT_ATOMS: atom_id res chain seq x y z
N MET A 1 -18.43 23.13 1.07
CA MET A 1 -18.64 21.77 1.62
C MET A 1 -17.71 21.63 2.81
N PRO A 2 -18.12 21.05 3.94
CA PRO A 2 -17.19 20.88 5.05
C PRO A 2 -16.05 20.00 4.57
N ASP A 3 -14.83 20.53 4.69
CA ASP A 3 -13.60 19.88 4.26
C ASP A 3 -13.47 18.59 5.07
N ARG A 4 -13.76 17.46 4.43
CA ARG A 4 -13.82 16.16 5.11
C ARG A 4 -12.37 15.74 5.34
N ILE A 5 -11.83 16.15 6.49
CA ILE A 5 -10.46 15.88 6.91
C ILE A 5 -10.18 14.39 6.73
N ARG A 6 -9.20 14.08 5.87
CA ARG A 6 -8.72 12.71 5.63
C ARG A 6 -8.00 12.21 6.88
N GLU A 7 -8.32 11.01 7.32
CA GLU A 7 -7.65 10.34 8.43
C GLU A 7 -6.43 9.57 7.95
N ILE A 8 -6.48 9.02 6.72
CA ILE A 8 -5.35 8.34 6.09
C ILE A 8 -4.40 9.39 5.45
N PRO A 9 -3.13 9.47 5.90
CA PRO A 9 -2.17 10.41 5.35
C PRO A 9 -1.73 10.01 3.95
N TYR A 10 -1.14 10.97 3.22
CA TYR A 10 -0.53 10.79 1.90
C TYR A 10 -1.46 10.29 0.79
N ASN A 11 -2.77 10.25 1.05
CA ASN A 11 -3.75 9.87 0.05
C ASN A 11 -4.03 11.03 -0.92
N TYR A 12 -3.31 11.03 -2.04
CA TYR A 12 -3.57 11.92 -3.16
C TYR A 12 -4.61 11.36 -4.13
N THR A 13 -5.15 10.17 -3.90
CA THR A 13 -6.11 9.52 -4.83
C THR A 13 -7.56 9.87 -4.50
N SER A 14 -8.47 9.61 -5.45
CA SER A 14 -9.92 9.80 -5.24
C SER A 14 -10.55 8.78 -4.28
N PHE A 15 -9.83 7.71 -3.90
CA PHE A 15 -10.34 6.72 -2.96
C PHE A 15 -10.59 7.35 -1.59
N SER A 16 -11.76 7.10 -1.03
CA SER A 16 -12.10 7.42 0.36
C SER A 16 -11.32 6.53 1.34
N ASP A 17 -11.21 6.98 2.59
CA ASP A 17 -10.52 6.21 3.62
C ASP A 17 -11.20 4.85 3.86
N ARG A 18 -12.53 4.79 3.72
CA ARG A 18 -13.29 3.53 3.69
C ARG A 18 -12.81 2.60 2.59
N GLU A 19 -12.74 3.10 1.35
CA GLU A 19 -12.33 2.28 0.22
C GLU A 19 -10.90 1.76 0.33
N ILE A 20 -10.00 2.54 0.93
CA ILE A 20 -8.61 2.13 1.19
C ILE A 20 -8.58 1.04 2.26
N VAL A 21 -9.26 1.25 3.39
CA VAL A 21 -9.34 0.24 4.45
C VAL A 21 -9.90 -1.06 3.92
N ILE A 22 -10.99 -1.02 3.13
CA ILE A 22 -11.60 -2.23 2.57
C ILE A 22 -10.65 -2.95 1.61
N ARG A 23 -9.90 -2.21 0.79
CA ARG A 23 -8.93 -2.81 -0.13
C ARG A 23 -7.75 -3.46 0.57
N LEU A 24 -7.30 -2.86 1.69
CA LEU A 24 -6.12 -3.34 2.41
C LEU A 24 -6.46 -4.42 3.45
N LEU A 25 -7.60 -4.28 4.14
CA LEU A 25 -7.96 -5.09 5.31
C LEU A 25 -9.29 -5.87 5.15
N GLY A 26 -10.05 -5.61 4.10
CA GLY A 26 -11.37 -6.20 3.88
C GLY A 26 -12.54 -5.41 4.50
N GLU A 27 -13.75 -5.74 4.06
CA GLU A 27 -14.98 -5.04 4.50
C GLU A 27 -15.32 -5.27 5.97
N GLU A 28 -15.05 -6.48 6.48
CA GLU A 28 -15.27 -6.80 7.89
C GLU A 28 -14.45 -5.88 8.81
N MET A 29 -13.19 -5.59 8.46
CA MET A 29 -12.33 -4.73 9.27
C MET A 29 -12.78 -3.27 9.26
N TRP A 30 -13.42 -2.81 8.19
CA TRP A 30 -14.07 -1.50 8.18
C TRP A 30 -15.20 -1.43 9.22
N GLN A 31 -16.03 -2.47 9.32
CA GLN A 31 -17.11 -2.54 10.31
C GLN A 31 -16.55 -2.54 11.75
N VAL A 32 -15.48 -3.30 11.99
CA VAL A 32 -14.79 -3.31 13.30
C VAL A 32 -14.25 -1.90 13.64
N LEU A 33 -13.68 -1.19 12.68
CA LEU A 33 -13.23 0.19 12.85
C LEU A 33 -14.37 1.16 13.17
N GLU A 34 -15.53 1.02 12.54
CA GLU A 34 -16.72 1.83 12.85
C GLU A 34 -17.23 1.55 14.26
N GLN A 35 -17.27 0.28 14.69
CA GLN A 35 -17.67 -0.10 16.04
C GLN A 35 -16.73 0.50 17.10
N LEU A 36 -15.42 0.44 16.87
CA LEU A 36 -14.43 1.04 17.77
C LEU A 36 -14.45 2.56 17.79
N ARG A 37 -14.85 3.22 16.69
CA ARG A 37 -15.06 4.68 16.65
C ARG A 37 -16.23 5.14 17.50
N GLY A 38 -17.27 4.31 17.64
CA GLY A 38 -18.38 4.57 18.55
C GLY A 38 -17.96 4.52 20.03
N GLN A 39 -16.83 3.91 20.35
CA GLN A 39 -16.29 3.81 21.70
C GLN A 39 -15.32 4.98 21.97
N ARG A 40 -15.73 5.94 22.81
CA ARG A 40 -14.91 7.09 23.23
C ARG A 40 -13.65 6.60 23.96
N HIS A 41 -12.51 6.40 23.29
CA HIS A 41 -11.13 6.35 23.85
C HIS A 41 -10.04 5.93 22.82
N THR A 42 -10.36 5.70 21.53
CA THR A 42 -9.46 4.99 20.57
C THR A 42 -8.64 5.89 19.61
N GLY A 43 -8.69 7.22 19.75
CA GLY A 43 -8.20 8.14 18.71
C GLY A 43 -6.71 8.03 18.35
N ARG A 44 -5.82 7.75 19.32
CA ARG A 44 -4.38 7.61 19.05
C ARG A 44 -4.05 6.32 18.31
N SER A 45 -4.61 5.19 18.75
CA SER A 45 -4.40 3.89 18.11
C SER A 45 -4.98 3.86 16.69
N ALA A 46 -6.16 4.48 16.49
CA ALA A 46 -6.76 4.63 15.16
C ALA A 46 -5.87 5.46 14.22
N ARG A 47 -5.33 6.59 14.70
CA ARG A 47 -4.38 7.39 13.90
C ARG A 47 -3.13 6.61 13.50
N MET A 48 -2.54 5.86 14.43
CA MET A 48 -1.37 5.03 14.12
C MET A 48 -1.69 3.95 13.08
N LEU A 49 -2.88 3.34 13.15
CA LEU A 49 -3.33 2.39 12.14
C LEU A 49 -3.46 3.07 10.77
N PHE A 50 -4.08 4.24 10.70
CA PHE A 50 -4.21 4.98 9.45
C PHE A 50 -2.86 5.42 8.89
N GLU A 51 -1.88 5.75 9.72
CA GLU A 51 -0.49 6.00 9.29
C GLU A 51 0.14 4.75 8.65
N VAL A 52 -0.05 3.56 9.23
CA VAL A 52 0.41 2.29 8.63
C VAL A 52 -0.26 2.04 7.29
N LEU A 53 -1.58 2.19 7.20
CA LEU A 53 -2.32 2.00 5.96
C LEU A 53 -1.94 3.04 4.89
N GLY A 54 -1.71 4.29 5.29
CA GLY A 54 -1.28 5.37 4.40
C GLY A 54 0.10 5.11 3.80
N ASP A 55 1.06 4.63 4.61
CA ASP A 55 2.39 4.25 4.14
C ASP A 55 2.33 3.09 3.14
N ILE A 56 1.50 2.06 3.37
CA ILE A 56 1.29 0.98 2.39
C ILE A 56 0.67 1.54 1.11
N TRP A 57 -0.39 2.34 1.26
CA TRP A 57 -1.18 2.87 0.15
C TRP A 57 -0.35 3.76 -0.79
N VAL A 58 0.43 4.68 -0.23
CA VAL A 58 1.25 5.61 -1.03
C VAL A 58 2.28 4.84 -1.86
N VAL A 59 2.86 3.75 -1.34
CA VAL A 59 3.78 2.91 -2.11
C VAL A 59 3.04 2.13 -3.19
N GLN A 60 1.87 1.54 -2.89
CA GLN A 60 1.10 0.79 -3.89
C GLN A 60 0.67 1.66 -5.08
N ARG A 61 0.43 2.95 -4.86
CA ARG A 61 -0.06 3.88 -5.89
C ARG A 61 1.03 4.71 -6.58
N ASN A 62 2.28 4.62 -6.13
CA ASN A 62 3.38 5.43 -6.67
C ASN A 62 4.53 4.57 -7.25
N PRO A 63 4.64 4.46 -8.58
CA PRO A 63 5.71 3.72 -9.25
C PRO A 63 7.13 4.19 -8.90
N TYR A 64 7.32 5.48 -8.61
CA TYR A 64 8.64 6.00 -8.25
C TYR A 64 9.09 5.47 -6.89
N ILE A 65 8.19 5.43 -5.90
CA ILE A 65 8.48 4.88 -4.57
C ILE A 65 8.69 3.36 -4.67
N GLN A 66 7.86 2.66 -5.48
CA GLN A 66 8.05 1.24 -5.75
C GLN A 66 9.45 0.96 -6.31
N ASP A 67 9.87 1.68 -7.34
CA ASP A 67 11.17 1.48 -7.99
C ASP A 67 12.33 1.76 -7.04
N ASP A 68 12.23 2.80 -6.22
CA ASP A 68 13.24 3.10 -5.20
C ASP A 68 13.37 1.97 -4.18
N LEU A 69 12.27 1.50 -3.61
CA LEU A 69 12.27 0.40 -2.63
C LEU A 69 12.66 -0.95 -3.25
N LEU A 70 12.30 -1.18 -4.52
CA LEU A 70 12.75 -2.35 -5.27
C LEU A 70 14.27 -2.34 -5.50
N ARG A 71 14.91 -1.17 -5.61
CA ARG A 71 16.36 -1.03 -5.75
C ARG A 71 17.09 -1.00 -4.41
N ASN A 72 16.47 -0.43 -3.37
CA ASN A 72 17.11 -0.21 -2.06
C ASN A 72 16.54 -1.14 -0.97
N ARG A 73 17.17 -2.30 -0.77
CA ARG A 73 16.78 -3.29 0.26
C ARG A 73 16.84 -2.74 1.69
N LYS A 74 17.80 -1.85 2.00
CA LYS A 74 17.93 -1.27 3.35
C LYS A 74 16.76 -0.34 3.66
N ARG A 75 16.36 0.48 2.69
CA ARG A 75 15.21 1.38 2.83
C ARG A 75 13.91 0.60 2.97
N LEU A 76 13.73 -0.47 2.18
CA LEU A 76 12.59 -1.38 2.33
C LEU A 76 12.54 -1.99 3.74
N ALA A 77 13.63 -2.57 4.22
CA ALA A 77 13.68 -3.16 5.57
C ALA A 77 13.37 -2.13 6.67
N SER A 78 13.88 -0.91 6.54
CA SER A 78 13.57 0.19 7.47
C SER A 78 12.09 0.57 7.48
N LEU A 79 11.45 0.64 6.30
CA LEU A 79 10.02 0.88 6.19
C LEU A 79 9.21 -0.23 6.87
N ILE A 80 9.48 -1.50 6.54
CA ILE A 80 8.76 -2.65 7.13
C ILE A 80 8.91 -2.64 8.66
N HIS A 81 10.13 -2.47 9.16
CA HIS A 81 10.39 -2.38 10.60
C HIS A 81 9.60 -1.25 11.27
N ALA A 82 9.50 -0.08 10.64
CA ALA A 82 8.72 1.03 11.16
C ALA A 82 7.21 0.72 11.21
N LEU A 83 6.67 0.02 10.20
CA LEU A 83 5.27 -0.42 10.18
C LEU A 83 5.00 -1.43 11.30
N ASP A 84 5.84 -2.45 11.43
CA ASP A 84 5.70 -3.48 12.47
C ASP A 84 5.77 -2.89 13.89
N HIS A 85 6.71 -1.99 14.12
CA HIS A 85 6.86 -1.31 15.40
C HIS A 85 5.64 -0.43 15.75
N ARG A 86 4.99 0.19 14.76
CA ARG A 86 3.73 0.91 15.01
C ARG A 86 2.58 -0.05 15.31
N LEU A 87 2.50 -1.19 14.62
CA LEU A 87 1.47 -2.21 14.90
C LEU A 87 1.62 -2.81 16.29
N GLU A 88 2.85 -3.11 16.72
CA GLU A 88 3.14 -3.57 18.08
C GLU A 88 2.69 -2.56 19.15
N GLN A 89 2.96 -1.28 18.90
CA GLN A 89 2.48 -0.20 19.76
C GLN A 89 0.96 -0.05 19.82
N ILE A 90 0.23 -0.41 18.76
CA ILE A 90 -1.23 -0.44 18.77
C ILE A 90 -1.71 -1.65 19.58
N GLU A 91 -1.08 -2.81 19.37
CA GLU A 91 -1.36 -4.06 20.08
C GLU A 91 -1.24 -3.90 21.60
N GLN A 92 -0.13 -3.32 22.08
CA GLN A 92 0.10 -3.04 23.49
C GLN A 92 -0.97 -2.10 24.07
N ARG A 93 -1.44 -1.13 23.28
CA ARG A 93 -2.49 -0.19 23.69
C ARG A 93 -3.89 -0.78 23.63
N ALA A 94 -4.12 -1.86 22.89
CA ALA A 94 -5.41 -2.52 22.83
C ALA A 94 -5.86 -3.03 24.21
N ASN A 95 -4.90 -3.35 25.09
CA ASN A 95 -5.15 -3.76 26.48
C ASN A 95 -6.22 -4.87 26.59
N GLY A 96 -6.12 -5.89 25.72
CA GLY A 96 -7.07 -7.01 25.66
C GLY A 96 -8.38 -6.74 24.92
N ASN A 97 -8.57 -5.56 24.30
CA ASN A 97 -9.72 -5.31 23.44
C ASN A 97 -9.65 -6.17 22.17
N GLU A 98 -10.48 -7.21 22.10
CA GLU A 98 -10.50 -8.19 21.01
C GLU A 98 -10.71 -7.55 19.63
N LEU A 99 -11.57 -6.54 19.54
CA LEU A 99 -11.82 -5.84 18.26
C LEU A 99 -10.57 -5.10 17.77
N ALA A 100 -9.85 -4.44 18.68
CA ALA A 100 -8.61 -3.76 18.34
C ALA A 100 -7.51 -4.76 17.94
N LEU A 101 -7.40 -5.89 18.64
CA LEU A 101 -6.46 -6.97 18.31
C LEU A 101 -6.75 -7.58 16.94
N ARG A 102 -8.03 -7.76 16.58
CA ARG A 102 -8.44 -8.22 15.24
C ARG A 102 -7.98 -7.25 14.13
N LEU A 103 -8.11 -5.94 14.34
CA LEU A 103 -7.61 -4.95 13.39
C LEU A 103 -6.09 -4.99 13.25
N VAL A 104 -5.36 -5.13 14.36
CA VAL A 104 -3.90 -5.26 14.33
C VAL A 104 -3.49 -6.51 13.56
N ALA A 105 -4.15 -7.65 13.79
CA ALA A 105 -3.87 -8.90 13.08
C ALA A 105 -4.06 -8.74 11.56
N ALA A 106 -5.20 -8.19 11.13
CA ALA A 106 -5.44 -7.92 9.71
C ALA A 106 -4.42 -6.94 9.11
N ALA A 107 -4.01 -5.91 9.87
CA ALA A 107 -2.99 -4.98 9.42
C ALA A 107 -1.60 -5.62 9.33
N ARG A 108 -1.25 -6.57 10.22
CA ARG A 108 -0.01 -7.34 10.13
C ARG A 108 0.01 -8.21 8.87
N GLU A 109 -1.11 -8.85 8.53
CA GLU A 109 -1.25 -9.60 7.28
C GLU A 109 -1.06 -8.69 6.05
N ALA A 110 -1.65 -7.49 6.07
CA ALA A 110 -1.47 -6.51 5.00
C ALA A 110 -0.01 -6.05 4.86
N VAL A 111 0.72 -5.84 5.96
CA VAL A 111 2.16 -5.53 5.96
C VAL A 111 2.97 -6.70 5.40
N ALA A 112 2.66 -7.94 5.79
CA ALA A 112 3.35 -9.14 5.30
C ALA A 112 3.16 -9.33 3.79
N GLU A 113 1.93 -9.15 3.28
CA GLU A 113 1.66 -9.20 1.84
C GLU A 113 2.34 -8.07 1.06
N PHE A 114 2.37 -6.87 1.66
CA PHE A 114 3.11 -5.73 1.12
C PHE A 114 4.61 -6.02 1.03
N GLU A 115 5.23 -6.59 2.07
CA GLU A 115 6.64 -7.00 2.03
C GLU A 115 6.90 -8.09 0.98
N ALA A 116 6.06 -9.12 0.94
CA ALA A 116 6.18 -10.24 0.01
C ALA A 116 6.02 -9.82 -1.47
N TRP A 117 5.33 -8.70 -1.74
CA TRP A 117 5.18 -8.16 -3.09
C TRP A 117 6.51 -7.78 -3.74
N PHE A 118 7.50 -7.28 -2.98
CA PHE A 118 8.78 -6.84 -3.53
C PHE A 118 9.61 -7.97 -4.17
N PRO A 119 9.92 -9.10 -3.48
CA PRO A 119 10.64 -10.20 -4.10
C PRO A 119 9.85 -10.84 -5.25
N ARG A 120 8.51 -10.98 -5.13
CA ARG A 120 7.64 -11.46 -6.22
C ARG A 120 7.78 -10.58 -7.47
N THR A 121 7.75 -9.26 -7.30
CA THR A 121 7.89 -8.28 -8.38
C THR A 121 9.28 -8.32 -9.03
N ARG A 122 10.35 -8.41 -8.23
CA ARG A 122 11.73 -8.57 -8.77
C ARG A 122 11.82 -9.82 -9.66
N ASN A 123 11.30 -10.95 -9.19
CA ASN A 123 11.31 -12.21 -9.93
C ASN A 123 10.47 -12.12 -11.22
N LEU A 124 9.30 -11.49 -11.16
CA LEU A 124 8.45 -11.30 -12.32
C LEU A 124 9.11 -10.39 -13.37
N ARG A 125 9.71 -9.25 -12.95
CA ARG A 125 10.46 -8.35 -13.86
C ARG A 125 11.60 -9.09 -14.56
N ALA A 126 12.37 -9.90 -13.83
CA ALA A 126 13.45 -10.69 -14.41
C ALA A 126 12.97 -11.73 -15.43
N ARG A 127 11.85 -12.41 -15.14
CA ARG A 127 11.22 -13.38 -16.06
C ARG A 127 10.71 -12.71 -17.33
N VAL A 128 10.01 -11.59 -17.20
CA VAL A 128 9.44 -10.84 -18.33
C VAL A 128 10.56 -10.29 -19.21
N LEU A 129 11.57 -9.66 -18.62
CA LEU A 129 12.74 -9.16 -19.36
C LEU A 129 13.42 -10.29 -20.17
N ARG A 130 13.65 -11.46 -19.56
CA ARG A 130 14.27 -12.61 -20.24
C ARG A 130 13.45 -13.10 -21.43
N ARG A 131 12.12 -13.07 -21.33
CA ARG A 131 11.22 -13.54 -22.40
C ARG A 131 11.13 -12.52 -23.53
N LEU A 132 10.94 -11.24 -23.21
CA LEU A 132 10.72 -10.18 -24.20
C LEU A 132 11.99 -9.80 -24.97
N ARG A 133 13.18 -9.92 -24.36
CA ARG A 133 14.47 -9.72 -25.06
C ARG A 133 14.70 -10.67 -26.24
N ARG A 134 13.89 -11.72 -26.39
CA ARG A 134 13.94 -12.63 -27.54
C ARG A 134 13.24 -12.07 -28.78
N VAL A 135 12.39 -11.06 -28.62
CA VAL A 135 11.51 -10.53 -29.68
C VAL A 135 11.62 -9.02 -29.88
N THR A 136 12.28 -8.29 -28.97
CA THR A 136 12.57 -6.86 -29.10
C THR A 136 13.86 -6.47 -28.39
N HIS A 137 14.41 -5.29 -28.70
CA HIS A 137 15.61 -4.79 -28.05
C HIS A 137 15.37 -4.53 -26.55
N ARG A 138 16.41 -4.64 -25.72
CA ARG A 138 16.29 -4.45 -24.26
C ARG A 138 15.68 -3.09 -23.91
N ASP A 139 16.07 -2.06 -24.64
CA ASP A 139 15.70 -0.68 -24.34
C ASP A 139 14.25 -0.36 -24.71
N ASN A 140 13.59 -1.25 -25.45
CA ASN A 140 12.16 -1.19 -25.72
C ASN A 140 11.31 -1.77 -24.58
N ILE A 141 11.92 -2.17 -23.45
CA ILE A 141 11.25 -2.80 -22.31
C ILE A 141 11.46 -1.95 -21.06
N ASP A 142 10.47 -1.13 -20.69
CA ASP A 142 10.60 -0.21 -19.57
C ASP A 142 9.67 -0.57 -18.40
N PHE A 143 10.27 -0.82 -17.23
CA PHE A 143 9.59 -1.03 -15.95
C PHE A 143 9.58 0.22 -15.07
N GLY A 144 10.21 1.29 -15.52
CA GLY A 144 10.46 2.52 -14.78
C GLY A 144 9.20 3.30 -14.48
N GLY A 145 9.22 4.02 -13.37
CA GLY A 145 8.09 4.81 -12.90
C GLY A 145 7.59 5.83 -13.92
N LEU A 146 8.49 6.52 -14.64
CA LEU A 146 8.11 7.49 -15.65
C LEU A 146 7.27 6.86 -16.77
N ALA A 147 7.79 5.81 -17.41
CA ALA A 147 7.05 5.13 -18.48
C ALA A 147 5.70 4.60 -17.99
N ARG A 148 5.66 4.00 -16.80
CA ARG A 148 4.42 3.45 -16.22
C ARG A 148 3.39 4.53 -15.90
N VAL A 149 3.79 5.68 -15.38
CA VAL A 149 2.90 6.81 -15.12
C VAL A 149 2.41 7.45 -16.41
N SER A 150 3.26 7.58 -17.44
CA SER A 150 2.87 8.19 -18.72
C SER A 150 1.90 7.35 -19.55
N HIS A 151 1.84 6.03 -19.32
CA HIS A 151 0.97 5.09 -20.04
C HIS A 151 -0.14 4.54 -19.16
N VAL A 152 -0.45 5.25 -18.09
CA VAL A 152 -1.50 4.87 -17.17
C VAL A 152 -2.86 5.12 -17.82
N THR A 153 -3.74 4.12 -17.81
CA THR A 153 -5.05 4.22 -18.50
C THR A 153 -6.11 4.70 -17.53
N ASP A 154 -6.52 5.96 -17.66
CA ASP A 154 -7.57 6.55 -16.82
C ASP A 154 -8.96 6.08 -17.26
N ALA A 155 -9.72 5.51 -16.33
CA ALA A 155 -11.14 5.27 -16.54
C ALA A 155 -11.99 6.41 -15.97
N THR A 156 -11.54 7.08 -14.90
CA THR A 156 -12.02 8.35 -14.32
C THR A 156 -11.35 8.53 -12.94
N ASP A 157 -10.82 9.72 -12.66
CA ASP A 157 -10.39 10.20 -11.34
C ASP A 157 -9.27 9.41 -10.62
N TRP A 158 -8.11 9.22 -11.24
CA TRP A 158 -6.88 8.74 -10.55
C TRP A 158 -7.02 7.33 -9.94
N ARG A 159 -8.11 6.62 -10.25
CA ARG A 159 -8.37 5.19 -10.01
C ARG A 159 -7.64 4.33 -11.03
N VAL A 160 -6.40 4.72 -11.33
CA VAL A 160 -5.68 4.23 -12.47
C VAL A 160 -5.00 2.91 -12.15
N GLU A 161 -5.11 1.93 -13.04
CA GLU A 161 -4.29 0.74 -12.97
C GLU A 161 -2.95 1.03 -13.63
N LEU A 162 -1.86 0.82 -12.87
CA LEU A 162 -0.51 1.07 -13.36
C LEU A 162 -0.08 -0.10 -14.23
N PRO A 163 0.34 0.12 -15.49
CA PRO A 163 0.87 -0.96 -16.30
C PRO A 163 2.07 -1.59 -15.60
N PHE A 164 2.24 -2.91 -15.75
CA PHE A 164 3.38 -3.61 -15.18
C PHE A 164 4.69 -3.28 -15.91
N VAL A 165 4.62 -3.16 -17.24
CA VAL A 165 5.74 -2.86 -18.14
C VAL A 165 5.19 -2.12 -19.36
N VAL A 166 5.98 -1.20 -19.91
CA VAL A 166 5.69 -0.51 -21.18
C VAL A 166 6.63 -1.04 -22.25
N LEU A 167 6.09 -1.32 -23.43
CA LEU A 167 6.86 -1.76 -24.60
C LEU A 167 6.80 -0.72 -25.70
N THR A 168 7.96 -0.35 -26.24
CA THR A 168 8.10 0.59 -27.37
C THR A 168 8.92 -0.06 -28.49
N PRO A 169 8.40 -1.14 -29.10
CA PRO A 169 9.13 -1.98 -30.05
C PRO A 169 9.49 -1.27 -31.36
#